data_AF-A0AAD3Y3B7-F1
#
_entry.id   AF-A0AAD3Y3B7-F1
#
_cell.length_a   1.000
_cell.length_b   1.000
_cell.length_c   1.000
_cell.angle_alpha   90.00
_cell.angle_beta   90.00
_cell.angle_gamma   90.00
#
_symmetry.space_group_name_H-M   'P 1'
#
loop_
_entity.id
_entity.type
_entity.pdbx_description
1 polymer ?
#
loop_
_entity_poly.entity_id
_entity_poly.type
_entity_poly.pdbx_seq_one_letter_code
_entity_poly.pdbx_strand_id
1 'polypeptide(L)' 'MAAEDKTTIANVLGDATTKLPDDKVATARDVEDVMAAELRNNTNMTTTLGGVGESLVTAARINKLSMVD' A
#
# COMPACT_ATOMS: atom_id res chain seq x y z
N MET A 1 -14.00 -25.72 0.50
CA MET A 1 -14.46 -24.33 0.68
C MET A 1 -15.39 -24.03 -0.46
N ALA A 2 -16.69 -23.98 -0.19
CA ALA A 2 -17.69 -23.66 -1.21
C ALA A 2 -17.58 -22.16 -1.57
N ALA A 3 -18.12 -21.75 -2.73
CA ALA A 3 -18.01 -20.36 -3.16
C ALA A 3 -18.66 -19.37 -2.17
N GLU A 4 -19.61 -19.84 -1.36
CA GLU A 4 -20.24 -19.09 -0.26
C GLU A 4 -19.30 -18.70 0.90
N ASP A 5 -18.13 -19.35 1.05
CA ASP A 5 -17.17 -19.05 2.13
C ASP A 5 -16.11 -18.00 1.73
N LYS A 6 -16.18 -17.46 0.52
CA LYS A 6 -15.15 -16.53 -0.01
C LYS A 6 -15.48 -15.09 0.36
N THR A 7 -14.46 -14.36 0.80
CA THR A 7 -14.54 -12.90 0.89
C THR A 7 -14.70 -12.30 -0.52
N THR A 8 -15.71 -11.45 -0.70
CA THR A 8 -15.93 -10.71 -1.95
C THR A 8 -15.23 -9.36 -1.94
N ILE A 9 -15.01 -8.76 -3.11
CA ILE A 9 -14.49 -7.38 -3.20
C ILE A 9 -15.44 -6.38 -2.52
N ALA A 10 -16.75 -6.60 -2.60
CA ALA A 10 -17.74 -5.79 -1.89
C ALA A 10 -17.57 -5.87 -0.37
N ASN A 11 -17.22 -7.04 0.18
CA ASN A 11 -16.93 -7.18 1.62
C ASN A 11 -15.68 -6.41 2.05
N VAL A 12 -14.67 -6.29 1.17
CA VAL A 12 -13.43 -5.55 1.45
C VAL A 12 -13.63 -4.04 1.31
N LEU A 13 -14.39 -3.59 0.32
CA LEU A 13 -14.57 -2.17 0.01
C LEU A 13 -15.75 -1.51 0.72
N GLY A 14 -16.74 -2.30 1.16
CA GLY A 14 -18.03 -1.79 1.65
C GLY A 14 -17.95 -0.83 2.83
N ASP A 15 -16.91 -0.93 3.67
CA ASP A 15 -16.68 -0.02 4.79
C ASP A 15 -15.39 0.81 4.68
N ALA A 16 -14.65 0.69 3.57
CA ALA A 16 -13.35 1.33 3.39
C ALA A 16 -13.43 2.85 3.55
N THR A 17 -14.45 3.49 2.98
CA THR A 17 -14.67 4.95 3.10
C THR A 17 -14.89 5.42 4.53
N THR A 18 -15.46 4.58 5.40
CA THR A 18 -15.66 4.92 6.83
C THR A 18 -14.43 4.68 7.68
N LYS A 19 -13.57 3.72 7.27
CA LYS A 19 -12.35 3.34 7.98
C LYS A 19 -11.12 4.14 7.55
N LEU A 20 -11.16 4.71 6.35
CA LEU A 20 -10.11 5.53 5.75
C LEU A 20 -10.68 6.94 5.47
N PRO A 21 -10.96 7.74 6.53
CA PRO A 21 -11.65 9.01 6.37
C PRO A 21 -10.82 10.08 5.65
N ASP A 22 -9.49 10.02 5.77
CA ASP A 22 -8.55 10.95 5.12
C ASP A 22 -7.31 10.21 4.62
N ASP A 23 -6.76 10.69 3.51
CA ASP A 23 -5.46 10.25 3.01
C ASP A 23 -4.35 10.68 3.97
N LYS A 24 -3.45 9.74 4.28
CA LYS A 24 -2.29 10.01 5.13
C LYS A 24 -1.07 10.36 4.29
N VAL A 25 -0.23 11.23 4.82
CA VAL A 25 1.08 11.57 4.25
C VAL A 25 1.91 10.29 4.15
N ALA A 26 2.33 9.93 2.94
CA ALA A 26 3.21 8.79 2.73
C ALA A 26 4.54 9.00 3.47
N THR A 27 4.93 8.01 4.27
CA THR A 27 6.15 8.03 5.08
C THR A 27 7.15 6.98 4.60
N ALA A 28 8.38 7.06 5.12
CA ALA A 28 9.38 6.00 4.90
C ALA A 28 8.93 4.65 5.47
N ARG A 29 8.09 4.64 6.53
CA ARG A 29 7.59 3.40 7.11
C ARG A 29 6.60 2.71 6.18
N ASP A 30 5.70 3.48 5.57
CA ASP A 30 4.74 2.95 4.59
C ASP A 30 5.46 2.34 3.38
N VAL A 31 6.57 2.94 2.96
CA VAL A 31 7.44 2.40 1.90
C VAL A 31 8.00 1.03 2.29
N GLU A 32 8.58 0.89 3.49
CA GLU A 32 9.14 -0.38 3.97
C GLU A 32 8.07 -1.48 4.02
N ASP A 33 6.90 -1.15 4.57
CA ASP A 33 5.81 -2.10 4.75
C ASP A 33 5.24 -2.57 3.39
N VAL A 34 5.10 -1.66 2.42
CA VAL A 34 4.64 -2.01 1.07
C VAL A 34 5.70 -2.80 0.29
N MET A 35 6.97 -2.40 0.33
CA MET A 35 8.06 -3.12 -0.33
C MET A 35 8.21 -4.54 0.22
N ALA A 36 8.08 -4.71 1.55
CA ALA A 36 8.09 -6.02 2.18
C ALA A 36 6.88 -6.88 1.74
N ALA A 37 5.70 -6.27 1.61
CA ALA A 37 4.51 -6.96 1.12
C ALA A 37 4.64 -7.37 -0.36
N GLU A 38 5.15 -6.50 -1.23
CA GLU A 38 5.42 -6.82 -2.64
C GLU A 38 6.41 -7.98 -2.75
N LEU A 39 7.52 -7.90 -2.00
CA LEU A 39 8.54 -8.94 -2.00
C LEU A 39 8.01 -10.29 -1.51
N ARG A 40 7.28 -10.28 -0.39
CA ARG A 40 6.70 -11.50 0.21
C ARG A 40 5.71 -12.21 -0.72
N ASN A 41 4.96 -11.45 -1.51
CA ASN A 41 3.92 -11.99 -2.39
C ASN A 41 4.42 -12.26 -3.82
N ASN A 42 5.66 -11.90 -4.14
CA ASN A 42 6.28 -12.19 -5.42
C ASN A 42 7.08 -13.51 -5.35
N THR A 43 6.73 -14.49 -6.18
CA THR A 43 7.40 -15.80 -6.25
C THR A 43 8.89 -15.71 -6.62
N ASN A 44 9.27 -14.66 -7.34
CA ASN A 44 10.66 -14.43 -7.73
C ASN A 44 11.47 -13.70 -6.66
N MET A 45 10.83 -13.30 -5.54
CA MET A 45 11.44 -12.50 -4.48
C MET A 45 12.17 -11.27 -5.02
N THR A 46 11.49 -10.54 -5.92
CA THR A 46 11.97 -9.26 -6.43
C THR A 46 10.99 -8.15 -6.11
N THR A 47 11.50 -6.92 -5.98
CA THR A 47 10.66 -5.72 -5.92
C THR A 47 10.10 -5.41 -7.31
N THR A 48 8.87 -4.89 -7.38
CA THR A 48 8.23 -4.59 -8.66
C THR A 48 8.71 -3.24 -9.19
N LEU A 49 9.39 -3.23 -10.34
CA LEU A 49 9.70 -1.98 -11.05
C LEU A 49 8.41 -1.32 -11.55
N GLY A 50 8.24 -0.01 -11.32
CA GLY A 50 7.00 0.71 -11.56
C GLY A 50 5.86 0.34 -10.59
N GLY A 51 6.18 -0.37 -9.51
CA GLY A 51 5.23 -0.85 -8.51
C GLY A 51 4.74 0.23 -7.55
N VAL A 52 3.95 -0.20 -6.57
CA VAL A 52 3.41 0.68 -5.53
C VAL A 52 4.54 1.13 -4.60
N GLY A 53 5.46 0.22 -4.27
CA GLY A 53 6.64 0.53 -3.45
C GLY A 53 7.48 1.69 -4.00
N GLU A 54 7.80 1.67 -5.29
CA GLU A 54 8.58 2.74 -5.94
C GLU A 54 7.82 4.08 -6.00
N SER A 55 6.52 4.02 -6.29
CA SER A 55 5.66 5.20 -6.27
C SER A 55 5.62 5.85 -4.88
N LEU A 56 5.53 5.04 -3.83
CA LEU A 56 5.57 5.50 -2.44
C LEU A 56 6.93 6.06 -2.02
N VAL A 57 8.05 5.51 -2.52
CA VAL A 57 9.39 6.09 -2.30
C VAL A 57 9.41 7.54 -2.77
N THR A 58 8.88 7.77 -3.97
CA THR A 58 8.81 9.11 -4.56
C THR A 58 7.93 10.04 -3.73
N ALA A 59 6.73 9.59 -3.36
CA ALA A 59 5.80 10.36 -2.54
C ALA A 59 6.39 10.71 -1.16
N ALA A 60 6.95 9.73 -0.44
CA ALA A 60 7.56 9.95 0.87
C ALA A 60 8.75 10.90 0.81
N ARG A 61 9.53 10.86 -0.28
CA ARG A 61 10.64 11.81 -0.50
C ARG A 61 10.13 13.23 -0.68
N ILE A 62 9.09 13.44 -1.50
CA ILE A 62 8.47 14.74 -1.72
C ILE A 62 7.94 15.29 -0.38
N ASN A 63 7.23 14.47 0.39
CA ASN A 63 6.68 14.88 1.69
C ASN A 63 7.77 15.26 2.70
N LYS A 64 8.89 14.53 2.74
CA LYS A 64 10.02 14.90 3.60
C LYS A 64 10.67 16.22 3.20
N LEU A 65 10.70 16.55 1.91
CA LEU A 65 11.23 17.82 1.42
C LEU A 65 10.29 18.99 1.74
N SER A 66 8.98 18.79 1.63
CA SER A 66 7.97 19.83 1.91
C SER A 66 7.72 20.08 3.39
N MET A 67 8.14 19.18 4.29
CA MET A 67 8.04 19.35 5.75
C MET A 67 9.26 20.05 6.38
N VAL A 68 10.20 20.57 5.57
CA VAL A 68 11.46 21.21 6.03
C VAL A 68 11.48 22.73 5.76
N ASP A 69 10.35 23.34 5.38
CA ASP A 69 10.20 24.81 5.30
C ASP A 69 9.81 25.45 6.64
#